data_AF-G5QG20-F1
#
_entry.id   AF-G5QG20-F1
#
_cell.length_a   1.000
_cell.length_b   1.000
_cell.length_c   1.000
_cell.angle_alpha   90.00
_cell.angle_beta   90.00
_cell.angle_gamma   90.00
#
_symmetry.space_group_name_H-M   'P 1'
#
loop_
_entity.id
_entity.type
_entity.pdbx_description
1 polymer ?
#
loop_
_entity_poly.entity_id
_entity_poly.type
_entity_poly.pdbx_seq_one_letter_code
_entity_poly.pdbx_strand_id
1 'polypeptide(L)'
;MTSLIAGHSLVLDCTDNVSVRNQLNAGCYTAKVPLISGAAIRMEGQVTVFTYRENEPCYRCLSRLFGENALTCVEAGVMAPLIGVIGSLQAMEAIKLLAHYGQPASGKIVMYDAMTCQFREMKLMRNPGCEVCGQ
;
A
#
# COMPACT_ATOMS: atom_id res chain seq x y z
N MET A 1 -4.62 3.16 18.25
CA MET A 1 -4.46 3.37 16.80
C MET A 1 -5.78 3.29 16.04
N THR A 2 -6.59 2.24 16.23
CA THR A 2 -7.89 2.09 15.55
C THR A 2 -8.85 3.26 15.78
N SER A 3 -8.91 3.82 16.99
CA SER A 3 -9.71 5.02 17.29
C SER A 3 -9.30 6.25 16.48
N LEU A 4 -8.00 6.42 16.21
CA LEU A 4 -7.49 7.51 15.39
C LEU A 4 -7.83 7.28 13.91
N ILE A 5 -7.66 6.04 13.43
CA ILE A 5 -8.00 5.65 12.05
C ILE A 5 -9.48 5.92 11.77
N ALA A 6 -10.38 5.51 12.67
CA ALA A 6 -11.82 5.68 12.52
C ALA A 6 -12.28 7.14 12.41
N GLY A 7 -11.47 8.10 12.88
CA GLY A 7 -11.74 9.54 12.77
C GLY A 7 -11.34 10.16 11.43
N HIS A 8 -10.79 9.39 10.49
CA HIS A 8 -10.31 9.89 9.19
C HIS A 8 -11.03 9.21 8.03
N SER A 9 -11.20 9.94 6.92
CA SER A 9 -11.82 9.41 5.71
C SER A 9 -10.93 8.44 4.94
N LEU A 10 -9.61 8.52 5.15
CA LEU A 10 -8.59 7.75 4.44
C LEU A 10 -7.27 7.77 5.21
N VAL A 11 -6.43 6.75 5.04
CA VAL A 11 -5.06 6.68 5.59
C VAL A 11 -4.03 6.51 4.48
N LEU A 12 -2.92 7.26 4.55
CA LEU A 12 -1.71 7.00 3.75
C LEU A 12 -0.69 6.27 4.62
N ASP A 13 -0.19 5.14 4.13
CA ASP A 13 0.99 4.48 4.68
C ASP A 13 2.24 4.93 3.92
N CYS A 14 3.01 5.80 4.58
CA CYS A 14 4.32 6.29 4.14
C CYS A 14 5.44 5.81 5.09
N THR A 15 5.23 4.68 5.76
CA THR A 15 6.17 4.15 6.76
C THR A 15 7.27 3.29 6.10
N ASP A 16 8.32 2.94 6.82
CA ASP A 16 9.51 2.28 6.26
C ASP A 16 9.63 0.79 6.63
N ASN A 17 8.70 0.24 7.41
CA ASN A 17 8.81 -1.12 7.96
C ASN A 17 7.50 -1.89 7.89
N VAL A 18 7.60 -3.19 7.63
CA VAL A 18 6.46 -4.10 7.41
C VAL A 18 5.58 -4.26 8.67
N SER A 19 6.15 -4.10 9.86
CA SER A 19 5.41 -4.22 11.13
C SER A 19 4.32 -3.14 11.23
N VAL A 20 4.68 -1.86 11.08
CA VAL A 20 3.72 -0.76 11.14
C VAL A 20 2.71 -0.85 9.99
N ARG A 21 3.15 -1.23 8.78
CA ARG A 21 2.25 -1.44 7.63
C ARG A 21 1.18 -2.49 7.92
N ASN A 22 1.54 -3.60 8.55
CA ASN A 22 0.59 -4.63 8.97
C ASN A 22 -0.38 -4.12 10.04
N GLN A 23 0.10 -3.33 11.01
CA GLN A 23 -0.76 -2.74 12.04
C GLN A 23 -1.75 -1.73 11.43
N LEU A 24 -1.28 -0.86 10.53
CA LEU A 24 -2.13 0.09 9.79
C LEU A 24 -3.19 -0.66 8.98
N ASN A 25 -2.79 -1.71 8.26
CA ASN A 25 -3.71 -2.54 7.51
C ASN A 25 -4.79 -3.19 8.38
N ALA A 26 -4.41 -3.78 9.51
CA ALA A 26 -5.37 -4.39 10.42
C ALA A 26 -6.36 -3.34 10.95
N GLY A 27 -5.86 -2.19 11.41
CA GLY A 27 -6.70 -1.09 11.90
C GLY A 27 -7.65 -0.53 10.85
N CYS A 28 -7.15 -0.30 9.63
CA CYS A 28 -7.94 0.21 8.51
C CYS A 28 -8.98 -0.82 8.03
N TYR A 29 -8.62 -2.11 7.97
CA TYR A 29 -9.56 -3.18 7.65
C TYR A 29 -10.71 -3.28 8.67
N THR A 30 -10.41 -3.17 9.96
CA THR A 30 -11.43 -3.19 11.03
C THR A 30 -12.34 -1.96 10.96
N ALA A 31 -11.77 -0.77 10.75
CA ALA A 31 -12.52 0.48 10.68
C ALA A 31 -13.20 0.72 9.32
N LYS A 32 -12.92 -0.11 8.31
CA LYS A 32 -13.35 0.07 6.90
C LYS A 32 -12.95 1.44 6.33
N VAL A 33 -11.79 1.94 6.74
CA VAL A 33 -11.19 3.18 6.22
C VAL A 33 -10.20 2.79 5.12
N PRO A 34 -10.26 3.36 3.90
CA PRO A 34 -9.32 3.04 2.83
C PRO A 34 -7.87 3.32 3.23
N LEU A 35 -6.96 2.45 2.78
CA LEU A 35 -5.53 2.58 3.00
C LEU A 35 -4.80 2.69 1.66
N ILE A 36 -3.98 3.72 1.48
CA ILE A 36 -3.07 3.86 0.34
C ILE A 36 -1.65 3.60 0.82
N SER A 37 -1.08 2.47 0.42
CA SER A 37 0.26 2.06 0.83
C SER A 37 1.26 2.33 -0.30
N GLY A 38 2.29 3.13 0.01
CA GLY A 38 3.44 3.35 -0.86
C GLY A 38 4.70 2.80 -0.21
N ALA A 39 5.60 2.23 -1.01
CA ALA A 39 6.93 1.83 -0.56
C ALA A 39 7.94 2.10 -1.67
N ALA A 40 9.19 2.35 -1.29
CA ALA A 40 10.26 2.47 -2.26
C ALA A 40 11.59 2.12 -1.61
N ILE A 41 12.43 1.36 -2.32
CA ILE A 41 13.72 0.89 -1.85
C ILE A 41 14.66 0.83 -3.05
N ARG A 42 15.92 1.23 -2.88
CA ARG A 42 16.90 1.33 -3.98
C ARG A 42 16.35 2.19 -5.14
N MET A 43 15.96 1.53 -6.23
CA MET A 43 15.43 2.12 -7.47
C MET A 43 14.04 1.57 -7.84
N GLU A 44 13.38 0.87 -6.91
CA GLU A 44 12.05 0.29 -7.10
C GLU A 44 11.05 0.90 -6.14
N GLY A 45 9.90 1.30 -6.67
CA GLY A 45 8.78 1.81 -5.90
C GLY A 45 7.50 1.03 -6.18
N GLN A 46 6.57 1.05 -5.23
CA GLN A 46 5.25 0.45 -5.38
C GLN A 46 4.17 1.31 -4.74
N VAL A 47 2.97 1.27 -5.33
CA VAL A 47 1.75 1.82 -4.74
C VAL A 47 0.58 0.85 -4.93
N THR A 48 -0.22 0.68 -3.87
CA THR A 48 -1.48 -0.08 -3.89
C THR A 48 -2.52 0.63 -3.04
N VAL A 49 -3.77 0.60 -3.51
CA VAL A 49 -4.94 1.08 -2.78
C VAL A 49 -5.72 -0.10 -2.20
N PHE A 50 -6.04 -0.07 -0.92
CA PHE A 50 -6.89 -1.04 -0.25
C PHE A 50 -8.19 -0.34 0.16
N THR A 51 -9.29 -0.63 -0.54
CA THR A 51 -10.60 -0.04 -0.18
C THR A 51 -11.42 -0.93 0.75
N TYR A 52 -10.96 -2.16 0.98
CA TYR A 52 -11.57 -3.14 1.88
C TYR A 52 -13.01 -3.51 1.52
N ARG A 53 -13.37 -3.37 0.23
CA ARG A 53 -14.62 -3.89 -0.32
C ARG A 53 -14.61 -5.42 -0.31
N GLU A 54 -15.79 -6.00 -0.46
CA GLU A 54 -15.94 -7.45 -0.53
C GLU A 54 -15.07 -8.03 -1.64
N ASN A 55 -14.41 -9.16 -1.36
CA ASN A 55 -13.50 -9.86 -2.26
C ASN A 55 -12.21 -9.12 -2.68
N GLU A 56 -11.93 -7.94 -2.12
CA GLU A 56 -10.63 -7.28 -2.32
C GLU A 56 -9.52 -7.85 -1.42
N PRO A 57 -8.26 -7.86 -1.88
CA PRO A 57 -7.12 -8.15 -1.00
C PRO A 57 -6.91 -7.04 0.03
N CYS A 58 -6.28 -7.39 1.16
CA CYS A 58 -5.71 -6.41 2.09
C CYS A 58 -4.17 -6.41 1.98
N TYR A 59 -3.47 -5.51 2.68
CA TYR A 59 -2.00 -5.48 2.66
C TYR A 59 -1.39 -6.80 3.16
N ARG A 60 -1.99 -7.45 4.17
CA ARG A 60 -1.53 -8.77 4.65
C ARG A 60 -1.57 -9.83 3.56
N CYS A 61 -2.44 -9.67 2.54
CA CYS A 61 -2.45 -10.57 1.41
C CYS A 61 -1.18 -10.50 0.55
N LEU A 62 -0.57 -9.31 0.50
CA LEU A 62 0.71 -9.06 -0.16
C LEU A 62 1.87 -9.39 0.77
N SER A 63 1.84 -8.89 2.01
CA SER A 63 3.01 -8.89 2.89
C SER A 63 3.55 -10.28 3.23
N ARG A 64 2.68 -11.29 3.29
CA ARG A 64 3.06 -12.69 3.52
C ARG A 64 3.90 -13.31 2.40
N LEU A 65 3.93 -12.68 1.22
CA LEU A 65 4.77 -13.11 0.11
C LEU A 65 6.22 -12.68 0.31
N PHE A 66 6.47 -11.73 1.23
CA PHE A 66 7.81 -11.31 1.61
C PHE A 66 8.31 -12.14 2.79
N GLY A 67 9.61 -12.46 2.79
CA GLY A 67 10.28 -13.09 3.93
C GLY A 67 10.51 -12.11 5.08
N GLU A 68 10.80 -12.63 6.27
CA GLU A 68 10.99 -11.84 7.50
C GLU A 68 12.17 -10.86 7.44
N ASN A 69 13.10 -11.04 6.50
CA ASN A 69 14.33 -10.25 6.34
C ASN A 69 14.26 -9.16 5.26
N ALA A 70 13.10 -8.51 5.08
CA ALA A 70 13.01 -7.37 4.16
C ALA A 70 13.80 -6.18 4.71
N LEU A 71 14.84 -5.74 3.99
CA LEU A 71 15.61 -4.54 4.31
C LEU A 71 14.71 -3.29 4.24
N THR A 72 14.97 -2.33 5.12
CA THR A 72 14.35 -1.00 5.10
C THR A 72 15.05 -0.07 4.10
N CYS A 73 14.39 1.04 3.75
CA CYS A 73 14.96 2.08 2.88
C CYS A 73 16.27 2.66 3.45
N VAL A 74 16.36 2.75 4.78
CA VAL A 74 17.54 3.26 5.50
C VAL A 74 18.70 2.27 5.39
N GLU A 75 18.42 0.96 5.44
CA GLU A 75 19.45 -0.08 5.36
C GLU A 75 19.97 -0.31 3.94
N ALA A 76 19.09 -0.25 2.93
CA ALA A 76 19.46 -0.53 1.54
C ALA A 76 19.80 0.71 0.70
N GLY A 77 19.50 1.91 1.21
CA GLY A 77 19.52 3.16 0.44
C GLY A 77 18.30 3.30 -0.48
N VAL A 78 17.93 4.55 -0.79
CA VAL A 78 16.84 4.87 -1.71
C VAL A 78 17.10 6.17 -2.47
N MET A 79 16.78 6.19 -3.76
CA MET A 79 16.96 7.36 -4.60
C MET A 79 15.90 8.43 -4.30
N ALA A 80 16.30 9.66 -3.95
CA ALA A 80 15.36 10.68 -3.48
C ALA A 80 14.23 11.01 -4.50
N PRO A 81 14.49 11.17 -5.82
CA PRO A 81 13.44 11.35 -6.81
C PRO A 81 12.39 10.23 -6.86
N LEU A 82 12.79 8.97 -6.60
CA LEU A 82 11.86 7.83 -6.57
C LEU A 82 10.81 7.99 -5.47
N ILE A 83 11.24 8.42 -4.28
CA ILE A 83 10.33 8.71 -3.16
C ILE A 83 9.32 9.80 -3.55
N GLY A 84 9.78 10.83 -4.26
CA GLY A 84 8.92 11.90 -4.77
C GLY A 84 7.85 11.38 -5.74
N VAL A 85 8.21 10.47 -6.64
CA VAL A 85 7.25 9.82 -7.57
C VAL A 85 6.21 9.01 -6.79
N ILE A 86 6.64 8.13 -5.89
CA ILE A 86 5.71 7.27 -5.14
C ILE A 86 4.80 8.08 -4.21
N GLY A 87 5.33 9.07 -3.51
CA GLY A 87 4.51 9.96 -2.66
C GLY A 87 3.47 10.76 -3.48
N SER A 88 3.85 11.22 -4.68
CA SER A 88 2.92 11.91 -5.58
C SER A 88 1.81 10.99 -6.09
N LEU A 89 2.14 9.73 -6.40
CA LEU A 89 1.13 8.71 -6.75
C LEU A 89 0.19 8.42 -5.58
N GLN A 90 0.71 8.31 -4.35
CA GLN A 90 -0.15 8.14 -3.16
C GLN A 90 -1.13 9.31 -2.99
N ALA A 91 -0.66 10.55 -3.15
CA ALA A 91 -1.51 11.74 -3.07
C ALA A 91 -2.58 11.75 -4.19
N MET A 92 -2.22 11.37 -5.41
CA MET A 92 -3.16 11.25 -6.53
C MET A 92 -4.26 10.22 -6.24
N GLU A 93 -3.90 9.05 -5.71
CA GLU A 93 -4.88 8.04 -5.32
C GLU A 93 -5.79 8.52 -4.17
N ALA A 94 -5.27 9.33 -3.26
CA ALA A 94 -6.06 9.91 -2.18
C ALA A 94 -7.12 10.88 -2.72
N ILE A 95 -6.71 11.78 -3.62
CA ILE A 95 -7.63 12.73 -4.28
C ILE A 95 -8.71 11.96 -5.04
N LYS A 96 -8.33 10.93 -5.81
CA LYS A 96 -9.29 10.08 -6.55
C LYS A 96 -10.33 9.44 -5.63
N LEU A 97 -9.91 8.89 -4.49
CA LEU A 97 -10.82 8.28 -3.53
C LEU A 97 -11.75 9.29 -2.86
N LEU A 98 -11.20 10.41 -2.38
CA LEU A 98 -11.95 11.44 -1.64
C LEU A 98 -12.92 12.21 -2.55
N ALA A 99 -12.55 12.46 -3.80
CA ALA A 99 -13.38 13.16 -4.78
C ALA A 99 -14.26 12.22 -5.61
N HIS A 100 -14.20 10.90 -5.36
CA HIS A 100 -14.89 9.88 -6.15
C HIS A 100 -14.61 10.01 -7.67
N TYR A 101 -13.35 10.25 -8.02
CA TYR A 101 -12.91 10.55 -9.38
C TYR A 101 -11.97 9.48 -9.94
N GLY A 102 -12.19 9.09 -11.20
CA GLY A 102 -11.37 8.09 -11.88
C GLY A 102 -11.49 6.69 -11.29
N GLN A 103 -10.46 5.86 -11.50
CA GLN A 103 -10.42 4.47 -11.06
C GLN A 103 -9.22 4.24 -10.13
N PRO A 104 -9.42 4.07 -8.81
CA PRO A 104 -8.32 3.83 -7.86
C PRO A 104 -7.48 2.60 -8.23
N ALA A 105 -6.21 2.59 -7.85
CA ALA A 105 -5.31 1.45 -8.03
C ALA A 105 -5.58 0.32 -7.02
N SER A 106 -6.86 -0.03 -6.83
CA SER A 106 -7.27 -1.12 -5.94
C SER A 106 -7.15 -2.49 -6.63
N GLY A 107 -6.87 -3.53 -5.85
CA GLY A 107 -6.72 -4.89 -6.37
C GLY A 107 -5.49 -5.13 -7.24
N LYS A 108 -4.55 -4.17 -7.29
CA LYS A 108 -3.29 -4.30 -8.03
C LYS A 108 -2.11 -3.66 -7.30
N ILE A 109 -0.91 -4.09 -7.68
CA ILE A 109 0.35 -3.47 -7.32
C ILE A 109 0.84 -2.73 -8.55
N VAL A 110 1.02 -1.42 -8.43
CA VAL A 110 1.70 -0.62 -9.45
C VAL A 110 3.15 -0.51 -9.02
N MET A 111 4.04 -1.16 -9.76
CA MET A 111 5.49 -1.11 -9.57
C MET A 111 6.09 -0.08 -10.51
N TYR A 112 7.04 0.70 -10.01
CA TYR A 112 7.89 1.59 -10.80
C TYR A 112 9.35 1.14 -10.66
N ASP A 113 9.93 0.70 -11.77
CA ASP A 113 11.37 0.47 -11.89
C ASP A 113 12.02 1.74 -12.47
N ALA A 114 12.75 2.47 -11.62
CA ALA A 114 13.41 3.70 -11.99
C ALA A 114 14.71 3.48 -12.78
N MET A 115 15.29 2.27 -12.78
CA MET A 115 16.47 1.96 -13.61
C MET A 115 16.12 1.91 -15.08
N THR A 116 14.94 1.36 -15.40
CA THR A 116 14.46 1.20 -16.78
C THR A 116 13.35 2.16 -17.17
N CYS A 117 12.91 3.01 -16.22
CA CYS A 117 11.77 3.92 -16.39
C CYS A 117 10.48 3.19 -16.80
N GLN A 118 10.20 2.05 -16.17
CA GLN A 118 9.06 1.20 -16.51
C GLN A 118 8.04 1.15 -15.37
N PHE A 119 6.76 1.21 -15.74
CA PHE A 119 5.66 0.88 -14.86
C PHE A 119 5.13 -0.51 -15.20
N ARG A 120 4.87 -1.30 -14.16
CA ARG A 120 4.25 -2.62 -14.28
C ARG A 120 3.07 -2.72 -13.34
N GLU A 121 1.98 -3.27 -13.82
CA GLU A 121 0.81 -3.56 -13.00
C GLU A 121 0.69 -5.07 -12.79
N MET A 122 0.54 -5.49 -11.55
CA MET A 122 0.32 -6.88 -11.18
C MET A 122 -0.98 -6.99 -10.41
N LYS A 123 -1.87 -7.90 -10.82
CA LYS A 123 -3.11 -8.16 -10.08
C LYS A 123 -2.77 -8.74 -8.71
N LEU A 124 -3.33 -8.15 -7.66
CA LEU A 124 -3.21 -8.65 -6.30
C LEU A 124 -4.46 -9.45 -5.96
N MET A 125 -4.27 -10.74 -5.65
CA MET A 125 -5.37 -11.63 -5.33
C MET A 125 -5.63 -11.68 -3.83
N ARG A 126 -6.91 -11.62 -3.43
CA ARG A 126 -7.33 -12.02 -2.07
C ARG A 126 -6.94 -13.49 -1.89
N ASN A 127 -6.42 -13.84 -0.71
CA ASN A 127 -6.20 -15.24 -0.35
C ASN A 127 -7.23 -15.63 0.69
N PRO A 128 -7.90 -16.78 0.49
CA PRO A 128 -8.89 -17.30 1.42
C PRO A 128 -8.38 -17.49 2.86
N GLY A 129 -7.11 -17.86 3.05
CA GLY A 129 -6.50 -18.07 4.36
C GLY A 129 -5.85 -16.85 4.98
N CYS A 130 -6.15 -15.63 4.52
CA CYS A 130 -5.57 -14.42 5.11
C CYS A 130 -6.06 -14.20 6.56
N GLU A 131 -5.13 -13.95 7.48
CA GLU A 131 -5.42 -13.76 8.91
C GLU A 131 -6.22 -12.48 9.19
N VAL A 132 -6.28 -11.56 8.21
CA VAL A 132 -7.00 -10.28 8.32
C VAL A 132 -8.30 -10.31 7.51
N CYS A 133 -8.21 -10.59 6.20
CA CYS A 133 -9.38 -10.50 5.31
C CYS A 133 -9.86 -11.85 4.76
N GLY A 134 -9.38 -12.98 5.29
CA GLY A 134 -9.80 -14.33 4.86
C GLY A 134 -11.11 -14.79 5.49
N GLN A 135 -11.55 -14.10 6.56
CA GLN A 135 -12.85 -14.30 7.19
C GLN A 135 -13.98 -13.68 6.36
#